data_AF-A0A1M5WDE4-F1
#
_entry.id   AF-A0A1M5WDE4-F1
#
_cell.length_a   1.000
_cell.length_b   1.000
_cell.length_c   1.000
_cell.angle_alpha   90.00
_cell.angle_beta   90.00
_cell.angle_gamma   90.00
#
_symmetry.space_group_name_H-M   'P 1'
#
loop_
_entity.id
_entity.type
_entity.pdbx_description
1 polymer ?
#
loop_
_entity_poly.entity_id
_entity_poly.type
_entity_poly.pdbx_seq_one_letter_code
_entity_poly.pdbx_strand_id
1 'polypeptide(L)'
;MIRTLSAYVNVALEDYDDSMLNHLVELMKESLREQSTETILEDTWKVEENKRRLLKNEEGVWVSQPLAGIFSEDIQENENLEVMTVGIKVDAISEYG
;
A
#
# COMPACT_ATOMS: atom_id res chain seq x y z
N MET A 1 -22.19 12.52 1.25
CA MET A 1 -21.03 12.89 0.39
C MET A 1 -20.27 11.62 0.04
N ILE A 2 -19.83 11.42 -1.22
CA ILE A 2 -18.99 10.26 -1.57
C ILE A 2 -17.53 10.62 -1.26
N ARG A 3 -16.85 9.76 -0.51
CA ARG A 3 -15.42 9.85 -0.20
C ARG A 3 -14.74 8.55 -0.60
N THR A 4 -13.48 8.63 -1.00
CA THR A 4 -12.69 7.43 -1.30
C THR A 4 -11.82 7.11 -0.09
N LEU A 5 -12.00 5.92 0.46
CA LEU A 5 -11.14 5.34 1.48
C LEU A 5 -10.03 4.55 0.81
N SER A 6 -8.84 4.56 1.41
CA SER A 6 -7.71 3.79 0.91
C SER A 6 -6.84 3.25 2.02
N ALA A 7 -6.33 2.04 1.85
CA ALA A 7 -5.32 1.44 2.70
C ALA A 7 -4.21 0.85 1.83
N TYR A 8 -3.00 0.74 2.36
CA TYR A 8 -1.91 0.05 1.69
C TYR A 8 -0.98 -0.64 2.69
N VAL A 9 -0.33 -1.71 2.22
CA VAL A 9 0.67 -2.46 2.95
C VAL A 9 1.87 -2.75 2.05
N ASN A 10 3.07 -2.71 2.62
CA ASN A 10 4.29 -3.12 1.94
C ASN A 10 4.68 -4.51 2.44
N VAL A 11 4.91 -5.43 1.51
CA VAL A 11 5.33 -6.81 1.78
C VAL A 11 6.68 -7.03 1.11
N ALA A 12 7.61 -7.69 1.80
CA ALA A 12 8.86 -8.08 1.17
C ALA A 12 8.57 -9.02 -0.02
N LEU A 13 9.22 -8.79 -1.16
CA LEU A 13 8.95 -9.58 -2.37
C LEU A 13 9.27 -11.06 -2.22
N GLU A 14 10.21 -11.40 -1.34
CA GLU A 14 10.57 -12.78 -1.01
C GLU A 14 9.42 -13.55 -0.35
N ASP A 15 8.56 -12.85 0.40
CA ASP A 15 7.39 -13.39 1.09
C ASP A 15 6.09 -13.20 0.30
N TYR A 16 6.13 -12.49 -0.83
CA TYR A 16 4.93 -12.15 -1.58
C TYR A 16 4.46 -13.28 -2.51
N ASP A 17 3.29 -13.85 -2.20
CA ASP A 17 2.60 -14.83 -3.04
C ASP A 17 1.09 -14.53 -3.17
N ASP A 18 0.41 -15.20 -4.11
CA ASP A 18 -1.03 -15.00 -4.39
C ASP A 18 -1.93 -15.30 -3.17
N SER A 19 -1.57 -16.27 -2.33
CA SER A 19 -2.31 -16.57 -1.10
C SER A 19 -2.15 -15.43 -0.10
N MET A 20 -0.96 -14.87 0.03
CA MET A 20 -0.70 -13.71 0.87
C MET A 20 -1.46 -12.48 0.38
N LEU A 21 -1.46 -12.20 -0.92
CA LEU A 21 -2.24 -11.11 -1.52
C LEU A 21 -3.72 -11.21 -1.13
N ASN A 22 -4.33 -12.37 -1.35
CA ASN A 22 -5.75 -12.57 -1.03
C ASN A 22 -6.04 -12.31 0.45
N HIS A 23 -5.18 -12.83 1.34
CA HIS A 23 -5.34 -12.63 2.77
C HIS A 23 -5.21 -11.16 3.18
N LEU A 24 -4.21 -10.46 2.63
CA LEU A 24 -3.99 -9.04 2.91
C LEU A 24 -5.13 -8.17 2.41
N VAL A 25 -5.68 -8.47 1.23
CA VAL A 25 -6.83 -7.74 0.69
C VAL A 25 -8.03 -7.87 1.62
N GLU A 26 -8.36 -9.07 2.09
CA GLU A 26 -9.49 -9.27 3.00
C GLU A 26 -9.27 -8.59 4.37
N LEU A 27 -8.05 -8.66 4.93
CA LEU A 27 -7.70 -7.95 6.16
C LEU A 27 -7.82 -6.44 6.02
N MET A 28 -7.34 -5.87 4.92
CA MET A 28 -7.44 -4.43 4.68
C MET A 28 -8.90 -4.00 4.49
N LYS A 29 -9.74 -4.82 3.84
CA LYS A 29 -11.18 -4.55 3.72
C LYS A 29 -11.86 -4.57 5.10
N GLU A 30 -11.56 -5.58 5.91
CA GLU A 30 -12.08 -5.68 7.29
C GLU A 30 -11.68 -4.46 8.11
N SER A 31 -10.39 -4.09 8.07
CA SER A 31 -9.88 -2.92 8.78
C SER A 31 -10.55 -1.62 8.35
N LEU A 32 -10.82 -1.42 7.05
CA LEU A 32 -11.53 -0.24 6.56
C LEU A 32 -13.00 -0.23 6.98
N ARG A 33 -13.66 -1.40 7.03
CA ARG A 33 -15.03 -1.53 7.54
C ARG A 33 -15.12 -1.23 9.03
N GLU A 34 -14.14 -1.67 9.82
CA GLU A 34 -14.10 -1.42 11.27
C GLU A 34 -13.78 0.04 11.60
N GLN A 35 -12.90 0.67 10.82
CA GLN A 35 -12.48 2.06 11.06
C GLN A 35 -13.45 3.09 10.48
N SER A 36 -14.26 2.72 9.48
CA SER A 36 -15.17 3.66 8.84
C SER A 36 -16.53 3.68 9.52
N THR A 37 -17.04 4.88 9.79
CA THR A 37 -18.44 5.11 10.17
C THR A 37 -19.34 5.36 8.96
N GLU A 38 -18.77 5.29 7.75
CA GLU A 38 -19.43 5.57 6.48
C GLU A 38 -19.94 4.27 5.84
N THR A 39 -20.97 4.38 4.99
CA THR A 39 -21.46 3.20 4.25
C THR A 39 -20.52 2.90 3.09
N ILE A 40 -19.76 1.82 3.19
CA ILE A 40 -18.84 1.37 2.14
C ILE A 40 -19.62 0.77 0.96
N LEU A 41 -19.28 1.20 -0.25
CA LEU A 41 -19.82 0.66 -1.50
C LEU A 41 -19.02 -0.56 -1.92
N GLU A 42 -19.46 -1.73 -1.49
CA GLU A 42 -18.78 -3.02 -1.67
C GLU A 42 -18.54 -3.41 -3.14
N ASP A 43 -19.25 -2.83 -4.11
CA ASP A 43 -18.99 -3.06 -5.54
C ASP A 43 -17.84 -2.22 -6.09
N THR A 44 -17.32 -1.25 -5.33
CA THR A 44 -16.32 -0.28 -5.78
C THR A 44 -14.89 -0.59 -5.36
N TRP A 45 -14.66 -1.73 -4.70
CA TRP A 45 -13.32 -2.15 -4.29
C TRP A 45 -12.36 -2.26 -5.49
N LYS A 46 -11.23 -1.59 -5.38
CA LYS A 46 -10.12 -1.66 -6.33
C LYS A 46 -8.86 -2.05 -5.59
N VAL A 47 -8.20 -3.09 -6.08
CA VAL A 47 -6.89 -3.54 -5.60
C VAL A 47 -5.83 -3.02 -6.56
N GLU A 48 -4.75 -2.47 -6.03
CA GLU A 48 -3.60 -1.99 -6.80
C GLU A 48 -2.33 -2.63 -6.25
N GLU A 49 -1.57 -3.28 -7.12
CA GLU A 49 -0.27 -3.84 -6.79
C GLU A 49 0.83 -2.99 -7.44
N ASN A 50 1.83 -2.60 -6.66
CA ASN A 50 2.94 -1.81 -7.17
C ASN A 50 4.27 -2.32 -6.63
N LYS A 51 5.08 -2.86 -7.53
CA LYS A 51 6.45 -3.28 -7.21
C LYS A 51 7.32 -2.04 -6.97
N ARG A 52 7.90 -1.91 -5.78
CA ARG A 52 8.76 -0.77 -5.41
C ARG A 52 10.04 -1.25 -4.75
N ARG A 53 11.04 -0.38 -4.76
CA ARG A 53 12.29 -0.56 -4.02
C ARG A 53 12.36 0.48 -2.91
N LEU A 54 12.50 0.01 -1.68
CA LEU A 54 12.76 0.84 -0.52
C LEU A 54 14.26 0.90 -0.29
N LEU A 55 14.76 2.09 0.06
CA LEU A 55 16.12 2.28 0.53
C LEU A 55 16.09 2.63 1.99
N LYS A 56 17.04 2.09 2.74
CA LYS A 56 17.26 2.49 4.12
C LYS A 56 18.05 3.81 4.12
N ASN A 57 17.52 4.84 4.76
CA ASN A 57 18.24 6.09 4.96
C ASN A 57 19.25 5.97 6.13
N GLU A 58 20.04 7.02 6.36
CA GLU A 58 21.03 7.07 7.46
C GLU A 58 20.41 6.93 8.86
N GLU A 59 19.11 7.20 9.00
CA GLU A 59 18.34 7.03 10.24
C GLU A 59 17.79 5.60 10.41
N GLY A 60 18.05 4.70 9.46
CA GLY A 60 17.55 3.32 9.49
C GLY A 60 16.11 3.16 9.02
N VAL A 61 15.49 4.21 8.45
CA VAL A 61 14.10 4.24 7.98
C VAL A 61 14.04 3.87 6.50
N TRP A 62 13.09 3.00 6.15
CA TRP A 62 12.81 2.62 4.78
C TRP A 62 12.01 3.69 4.04
N VAL A 63 12.60 4.28 3.00
CA VAL A 63 11.99 5.33 2.17
C VAL A 63 11.84 4.88 0.73
N SER A 64 10.73 5.26 0.08
CA SER A 64 10.50 4.95 -1.33
C SER A 64 11.27 5.90 -2.23
N GLN A 65 12.10 5.38 -3.13
CA GLN A 65 12.66 6.20 -4.20
C GLN A 65 11.63 6.40 -5.33
N PRO A 66 11.50 7.62 -5.89
CA PRO A 66 10.81 7.81 -7.14
C PRO A 66 11.58 7.09 -8.27
N LEU A 67 10.87 6.30 -9.07
CA LEU A 67 11.40 5.52 -10.21
C LEU A 67 12.00 6.38 -11.35
N ALA A 68 11.97 7.71 -11.23
CA ALA A 68 12.49 8.63 -12.21
C ALA A 68 13.51 9.59 -11.56
N GLY A 69 14.79 9.37 -11.85
CA GLY A 69 15.62 10.52 -12.23
C GLY A 69 16.89 10.81 -11.46
N ILE A 70 17.28 10.08 -10.41
CA ILE A 70 18.63 10.25 -9.84
C ILE A 70 19.18 8.90 -9.41
N PHE A 71 19.71 8.14 -10.39
CA PHE A 71 20.80 7.20 -10.09
C PHE A 71 22.02 8.04 -9.75
N SER A 72 22.10 8.54 -8.51
CA SER A 72 23.40 8.89 -7.96
C SER A 72 24.13 7.56 -7.83
N GLU A 73 25.10 7.31 -8.71
CA GLU A 73 26.03 6.17 -8.63
C GLU A 73 26.74 6.04 -7.26
N ASP A 74 26.56 7.03 -6.37
CA ASP A 74 27.05 7.11 -4.99
C ASP A 74 26.25 6.32 -3.93
N ILE A 75 25.10 5.71 -4.24
CA ILE A 75 24.32 4.94 -3.25
C ILE A 75 24.58 3.41 -3.38
N GLN A 76 25.84 3.01 -3.55
CA GLN A 76 26.22 1.59 -3.65
C GLN A 76 26.24 0.86 -2.30
N GLU A 77 26.19 1.56 -1.16
CA GLU A 77 26.33 0.95 0.18
C GLU A 77 25.03 0.87 1.00
N ASN A 78 23.90 1.43 0.53
CA ASN A 78 22.67 1.39 1.32
C ASN A 78 21.92 0.08 1.12
N GLU A 79 21.50 -0.55 2.23
CA GLU A 79 20.58 -1.69 2.22
C GLU A 79 19.34 -1.34 1.38
N ASN A 80 19.04 -2.20 0.41
CA ASN A 80 17.86 -2.08 -0.44
C ASN A 80 16.92 -3.27 -0.18
N LEU A 81 15.62 -2.98 -0.15
CA LEU A 81 14.58 -3.97 0.01
C LEU A 81 13.59 -3.83 -1.14
N GLU A 82 13.40 -4.90 -1.90
CA GLU A 82 12.35 -4.95 -2.89
C GLU A 82 11.05 -5.35 -2.18
N VAL A 83 10.00 -4.53 -2.36
CA VAL A 83 8.69 -4.78 -1.77
C VAL A 83 7.59 -4.78 -2.84
N MET A 84 6.54 -5.55 -2.57
CA MET A 84 5.24 -5.38 -3.21
C MET A 84 4.37 -4.50 -2.34
N THR A 85 3.97 -3.33 -2.85
CA THR A 85 2.95 -2.50 -2.21
C THR A 85 1.58 -2.96 -2.70
N VAL A 86 0.76 -3.51 -1.82
CA VAL A 86 -0.64 -3.82 -2.11
C VAL A 86 -1.50 -2.72 -1.51
N GLY A 87 -2.27 -2.04 -2.34
CA GLY A 87 -3.22 -1.01 -1.94
C GLY A 87 -4.65 -1.43 -2.26
N ILE A 88 -5.60 -0.99 -1.43
CA ILE A 88 -7.02 -1.04 -1.76
C ILE A 88 -7.65 0.33 -1.69
N LYS A 89 -8.60 0.59 -2.58
CA LYS A 89 -9.44 1.79 -2.62
C LYS A 89 -10.90 1.38 -2.68
N VAL A 90 -11.76 2.14 -2.00
CA VAL A 90 -13.21 1.95 -2.05
C VAL A 90 -13.91 3.28 -1.87
N ASP A 91 -15.06 3.42 -2.51
CA ASP A 91 -15.91 4.58 -2.30
C ASP A 91 -16.86 4.32 -1.12
N ALA A 92 -17.04 5.33 -0.29
CA ALA A 92 -17.90 5.30 0.88
C ALA A 92 -18.82 6.52 0.90
N ILE A 93 -20.04 6.33 1.40
CA ILE A 93 -21.03 7.39 1.54
C ILE A 93 -21.06 7.81 3.01
N SER A 94 -20.66 9.06 3.25
CA SER A 94 -20.89 9.71 4.54
C SER A 94 -22.33 10.24 4.59
N GLU A 95 -23.10 9.77 5.58
CA GLU A 95 -24.49 10.19 5.85
C GLU A 95 -24.58 11.52 6.63
N TYR A 96 -23.45 12.04 7.13
CA TYR A 96 -23.39 13.35 7.77
C TYR A 96 -22.84 14.40 6.78
N GLY A 97 -23.74 15.17 6.18
CA GLY A 97 -23.47 16.38 5.41
C GLY A 97 -24.22 17.56 5.99
#